data_AF-A0A848D6K1-F1
#
_entry.id   AF-A0A848D6K1-F1
#
_cell.length_a   1.000
_cell.length_b   1.000
_cell.length_c   1.000
_cell.angle_alpha   90.00
_cell.angle_beta   90.00
_cell.angle_gamma   90.00
#
_symmetry.space_group_name_H-M   'P 1'
#
loop_
_entity.id
_entity.type
_entity.pdbx_description
1 polymer ?
#
loop_
_entity_poly.entity_id
_entity_poly.type
_entity_poly.pdbx_seq_one_letter_code
_entity_poly.pdbx_strand_id
1 'polypeptide(L)'
;TNTSVKEIAKEAVYALYSLRWQIEILFKVWKSIFRIHRIKKVKKERLDCHLYGTLISILISSSVTFKIRSFLYQKEQREISEYKTMYIVKEALPNIYIHLFKPHKKITAFFDGLYDLIRKNGKKSKRWDKKSPFDMLEALPG
;
A
#
# COMPACT_ATOMS: atom_id res chain seq x y z
N THR A 1 -7.30 -23.09 13.94
CA THR A 1 -7.97 -21.91 13.33
C THR A 1 -9.45 -22.01 13.67
N ASN A 2 -10.14 -20.91 13.97
CA ASN A 2 -11.58 -20.88 14.28
C ASN A 2 -12.48 -21.02 13.04
N THR A 3 -11.93 -21.58 11.96
CA THR A 3 -12.60 -21.79 10.67
C THR A 3 -12.83 -23.28 10.47
N SER A 4 -14.01 -23.66 10.02
CA SER A 4 -14.34 -25.05 9.72
C SER A 4 -13.60 -25.53 8.46
N VAL A 5 -13.38 -26.84 8.34
CA VAL A 5 -12.76 -27.45 7.15
C VAL A 5 -13.59 -27.21 5.88
N LYS A 6 -14.89 -26.93 6.04
CA LYS A 6 -15.80 -26.55 4.93
C LYS A 6 -15.54 -25.14 4.41
N GLU A 7 -14.98 -24.24 5.22
CA GLU A 7 -14.72 -22.85 4.84
C GLU A 7 -13.31 -22.67 4.25
N ILE A 8 -12.32 -23.43 4.75
CA ILE A 8 -10.94 -23.39 4.25
C ILE A 8 -10.37 -24.81 4.29
N ALA A 9 -9.99 -25.33 3.12
CA ALA A 9 -9.28 -26.60 3.01
C ALA A 9 -7.98 -26.58 3.84
N LYS A 10 -7.64 -27.70 4.49
CA LYS A 10 -6.50 -27.79 5.42
C LYS A 10 -5.18 -27.42 4.74
N GLU A 11 -5.06 -27.71 3.45
CA GLU A 11 -3.94 -27.44 2.57
C GLU A 11 -3.77 -25.92 2.30
N ALA A 12 -4.88 -25.18 2.28
CA ALA A 12 -4.91 -23.73 2.05
C ALA A 12 -4.56 -22.91 3.29
N VAL A 13 -4.73 -23.47 4.50
CA VAL A 13 -4.45 -22.77 5.77
C VAL A 13 -2.99 -22.31 5.85
N TYR A 14 -2.04 -23.14 5.42
CA TYR A 14 -0.62 -22.78 5.44
C TYR A 14 -0.29 -21.67 4.43
N ALA A 15 -0.87 -21.72 3.23
CA ALA A 15 -0.70 -20.69 2.22
C ALA A 15 -1.28 -19.35 2.70
N LEU A 16 -2.47 -19.36 3.29
CA LEU A 16 -3.11 -18.17 3.85
C LEU A 16 -2.33 -17.60 5.04
N TYR A 17 -1.86 -18.45 5.96
CA TYR A 17 -1.05 -18.01 7.09
C TYR A 17 0.27 -17.39 6.64
N SER A 18 0.81 -17.84 5.50
CA SER A 18 1.96 -17.18 4.90
C SER A 18 1.65 -15.71 4.59
N LEU A 19 0.46 -15.35 4.10
CA LEU A 19 0.13 -13.96 3.79
C LEU A 19 0.16 -13.00 5.00
N ARG A 20 0.17 -13.51 6.24
CA ARG A 20 0.34 -12.69 7.46
C ARG A 20 1.58 -11.78 7.39
N TRP A 21 2.66 -12.21 6.73
CA TRP A 21 3.87 -11.38 6.59
C TRP A 21 3.62 -10.09 5.77
N GLN A 22 2.55 -10.01 4.96
CA GLN A 22 2.16 -8.77 4.26
C GLN A 22 1.92 -7.62 5.23
N ILE A 23 1.26 -7.90 6.37
CA ILE A 23 1.01 -6.89 7.40
C ILE A 23 2.34 -6.36 7.96
N GLU A 24 3.34 -7.23 8.13
CA GLU A 24 4.67 -6.81 8.58
C GLU A 24 5.38 -5.93 7.54
N ILE A 25 5.24 -6.21 6.24
CA ILE A 25 5.76 -5.31 5.18
C ILE A 25 5.10 -3.94 5.30
N LEU A 26 3.78 -3.91 5.42
CA LEU A 26 3.02 -2.66 5.49
C LEU A 26 3.51 -1.79 6.65
N PHE A 27 3.65 -2.38 7.84
CA PHE A 27 4.21 -1.67 8.99
C PHE A 27 5.69 -1.28 8.80
N LYS A 28 6.51 -2.09 8.12
CA LYS A 28 7.91 -1.72 7.78
C LYS A 28 7.95 -0.52 6.84
N VAL A 29 7.08 -0.50 5.82
CA VAL A 29 6.92 0.60 4.86
C VAL A 29 6.50 1.87 5.60
N TRP A 30 5.46 1.81 6.45
CA TRP A 30 4.99 2.96 7.22
C TRP A 30 6.08 3.51 8.15
N LYS A 31 6.78 2.64 8.88
CA LYS A 31 7.89 3.04 9.73
C LYS A 31 9.03 3.70 8.94
N SER A 32 9.40 3.15 7.79
CA SER A 32 10.50 3.70 6.97
C SER A 32 10.15 5.06 6.38
N ILE A 33 8.98 5.16 5.74
CA ILE A 33 8.60 6.32 4.92
C ILE A 33 8.01 7.45 5.76
N PHE A 34 7.12 7.13 6.70
CA PHE A 34 6.42 8.13 7.52
C PHE A 34 7.08 8.33 8.88
N ARG A 35 8.05 7.49 9.25
CA ARG A 35 8.78 7.59 10.52
C ARG A 35 7.88 7.63 11.75
N ILE A 36 6.72 6.98 11.69
CA ILE A 36 5.70 6.98 12.77
C ILE A 36 6.24 6.45 14.12
N HIS A 37 7.29 5.63 14.09
CA HIS A 37 7.95 5.11 15.30
C HIS A 37 8.88 6.14 15.98
N ARG A 38 9.19 7.27 15.34
CA ARG A 38 10.08 8.29 15.88
C ARG A 38 9.28 9.28 16.72
N ILE A 39 9.31 9.06 18.03
CA ILE A 39 8.66 9.94 19.00
C ILE A 39 9.67 11.01 19.44
N LYS A 40 9.28 12.28 19.35
CA LYS A 40 10.03 13.40 19.92
C LYS A 40 9.54 13.70 21.33
N LYS A 41 10.43 14.10 22.23
CA LYS A 41 10.04 14.61 23.57
C LYS A 41 9.40 15.99 23.40
N VAL A 42 8.07 16.04 23.43
CA VAL A 42 7.23 17.25 23.34
C VAL A 42 6.02 17.12 24.27
N LYS A 43 5.27 18.21 24.47
CA LYS A 43 3.99 18.17 25.19
C LYS A 43 3.02 17.17 24.53
N LYS A 44 2.16 16.55 25.34
CA LYS A 44 1.23 15.50 24.91
C LYS A 44 0.35 15.96 23.74
N GLU A 45 -0.18 17.17 23.79
CA GLU A 45 -1.09 17.71 22.76
C GLU A 45 -0.38 17.85 21.41
N ARG A 46 0.90 18.24 21.43
CA ARG A 46 1.73 18.33 20.21
C ARG A 46 2.05 16.94 19.66
N LEU A 47 2.30 15.97 20.55
CA LEU A 47 2.52 14.58 20.15
C LEU A 47 1.27 13.99 19.49
N ASP A 48 0.11 14.17 20.11
CA ASP A 48 -1.17 13.68 19.61
C ASP A 48 -1.49 14.29 18.25
N CYS A 49 -1.38 15.61 18.10
CA CYS A 49 -1.58 16.29 16.82
C CYS A 49 -0.64 15.76 15.71
N HIS A 50 0.65 15.58 16.02
CA HIS A 50 1.61 15.03 15.08
C HIS A 50 1.29 13.58 14.70
N LEU A 51 0.88 12.76 15.67
CA LEU A 51 0.48 11.37 15.45
C LEU A 51 -0.75 11.30 14.53
N TYR A 52 -1.81 12.07 14.81
CA TYR A 52 -3.00 12.10 13.97
C TYR A 52 -2.68 12.58 12.54
N GLY A 53 -1.90 13.65 12.38
CA GLY A 53 -1.48 14.11 11.06
C GLY A 53 -0.69 13.06 10.29
N THR A 54 0.17 12.31 10.98
CA THR A 54 0.94 11.20 10.39
C THR A 54 0.02 10.05 9.98
N LEU A 55 -0.94 9.67 10.83
CA LEU A 55 -1.92 8.61 10.54
C LEU A 55 -2.81 8.96 9.34
N ILE A 56 -3.28 10.22 9.24
CA ILE A 56 -4.05 10.70 8.09
C ILE A 56 -3.19 10.64 6.81
N SER A 57 -1.93 11.08 6.88
CA SER A 57 -1.00 11.02 5.74
C SER A 57 -0.76 9.58 5.28
N ILE A 58 -0.61 8.64 6.21
CA ILE A 58 -0.49 7.20 5.94
C ILE A 58 -1.76 6.69 5.27
N LEU A 59 -2.94 7.06 5.78
CA LEU A 59 -4.23 6.59 5.26
C LEU A 59 -4.44 7.02 3.80
N ILE A 60 -4.22 8.30 3.50
CA ILE A 60 -4.35 8.84 2.14
C ILE A 60 -3.34 8.16 1.20
N SER A 61 -2.07 8.09 1.62
CA SER A 61 -1.02 7.48 0.81
C SER A 61 -1.26 6.00 0.54
N SER A 62 -1.73 5.27 1.55
CA SER A 62 -2.05 3.85 1.44
C SER A 62 -3.23 3.64 0.51
N SER A 63 -4.29 4.44 0.63
CA SER A 63 -5.46 4.38 -0.26
C SER A 63 -5.07 4.57 -1.72
N VAL A 64 -4.29 5.62 -2.03
CA VAL A 64 -3.81 5.87 -3.40
C VAL A 64 -2.89 4.75 -3.88
N THR A 65 -1.95 4.32 -3.03
CA THR A 65 -1.01 3.24 -3.35
C THR A 65 -1.75 1.95 -3.70
N PHE A 66 -2.68 1.50 -2.87
CA PHE A 66 -3.44 0.27 -3.11
C PHE A 66 -4.33 0.39 -4.34
N LYS A 67 -4.95 1.54 -4.57
CA LYS A 67 -5.81 1.74 -5.75
C LYS A 67 -5.03 1.67 -7.05
N ILE A 68 -3.89 2.37 -7.14
CA ILE A 68 -3.03 2.36 -8.33
C ILE A 68 -2.45 0.96 -8.55
N ARG A 69 -2.03 0.27 -7.49
CA ARG A 69 -1.57 -1.13 -7.54
C ARG A 69 -2.64 -2.06 -8.11
N SER A 70 -3.85 -1.96 -7.59
CA SER A 70 -4.99 -2.77 -8.05
C SER A 70 -5.28 -2.52 -9.53
N PHE A 71 -5.28 -1.26 -9.97
CA PHE A 71 -5.54 -0.93 -11.38
C PHE A 71 -4.45 -1.44 -12.31
N LEU A 72 -3.17 -1.29 -11.95
CA LEU A 72 -2.05 -1.80 -12.75
C LEU A 72 -2.06 -3.33 -12.84
N TYR A 73 -2.43 -4.01 -11.74
CA TYR A 73 -2.58 -5.45 -11.75
C TYR A 73 -3.74 -5.88 -12.68
N GLN A 74 -4.91 -5.27 -12.54
CA GLN A 74 -6.09 -5.62 -13.35
C GLN A 74 -5.90 -5.35 -14.85
N LYS A 75 -5.26 -4.22 -15.21
CA LYS A 75 -5.11 -3.81 -16.62
C LYS A 75 -3.92 -4.46 -17.32
N GLU A 76 -2.82 -4.68 -16.60
CA GLU A 76 -1.53 -5.06 -17.21
C GLU A 76 -0.92 -6.32 -16.60
N GLN A 77 -1.60 -6.98 -15.64
CA GLN A 77 -1.06 -8.10 -14.86
C GLN A 77 0.29 -7.77 -14.22
N ARG A 78 0.47 -6.49 -13.86
CA ARG A 78 1.75 -5.95 -13.42
C ARG A 78 1.76 -5.73 -11.92
N GLU A 79 2.55 -6.54 -11.22
CA GLU A 79 2.87 -6.30 -9.82
C GLU A 79 3.90 -5.18 -9.65
N ILE A 80 3.52 -4.15 -8.90
CA ILE A 80 4.40 -3.06 -8.50
C ILE A 80 4.76 -3.13 -7.01
N SER A 81 5.92 -2.59 -6.67
CA SER A 81 6.48 -2.61 -5.31
C SER A 81 5.72 -1.66 -4.40
N GLU A 82 5.16 -2.19 -3.32
CA GLU A 82 4.48 -1.39 -2.29
C GLU A 82 5.36 -0.27 -1.75
N TYR A 83 6.63 -0.56 -1.46
CA TYR A 83 7.56 0.42 -0.93
C TYR A 83 7.81 1.57 -1.91
N LYS A 84 8.13 1.26 -3.18
CA LYS A 84 8.43 2.28 -4.19
C LYS A 84 7.21 3.14 -4.49
N THR A 85 6.05 2.50 -4.64
CA THR A 85 4.79 3.21 -4.89
C THR A 85 4.44 4.11 -3.71
N MET A 86 4.50 3.59 -2.47
CA MET A 86 4.23 4.38 -1.28
C MET A 86 5.19 5.57 -1.15
N TYR A 87 6.46 5.40 -1.51
CA TYR A 87 7.43 6.49 -1.50
C TYR A 87 7.04 7.59 -2.48
N ILE A 88 6.75 7.25 -3.73
CA ILE A 88 6.31 8.20 -4.77
C ILE A 88 5.03 8.92 -4.34
N VAL A 89 4.04 8.18 -3.82
CA VAL A 89 2.77 8.76 -3.36
C VAL A 89 2.98 9.69 -2.17
N LYS A 90 3.84 9.33 -1.22
CA LYS A 90 4.16 10.19 -0.06
C LYS A 90 4.82 11.50 -0.51
N GLU A 91 5.72 11.47 -1.49
CA GLU A 91 6.30 12.70 -2.05
C GLU A 91 5.25 13.53 -2.82
N ALA A 92 4.25 12.88 -3.42
CA ALA A 92 3.14 13.53 -4.08
C ALA A 92 2.05 14.06 -3.11
N LEU A 93 2.13 13.77 -1.80
CA LEU A 93 1.07 14.09 -0.82
C LEU A 93 0.70 15.59 -0.78
N PRO A 94 1.64 16.55 -0.80
CA PRO A 94 1.30 17.97 -0.86
C PRO A 94 0.52 18.32 -2.13
N ASN A 95 0.88 17.71 -3.27
CA ASN A 95 0.18 17.92 -4.53
C ASN A 95 -1.20 17.28 -4.54
N ILE A 96 -1.36 16.09 -3.95
CA ILE A 96 -2.67 15.47 -3.73
C ILE A 96 -3.56 16.45 -2.97
N TYR A 97 -3.08 16.99 -1.85
CA TYR A 97 -3.82 17.97 -1.06
C TYR A 97 -4.23 19.21 -1.87
N ILE A 98 -3.31 19.82 -2.61
CA ILE A 98 -3.60 21.01 -3.43
C ILE A 98 -4.64 20.71 -4.52
N HIS A 99 -4.56 19.55 -5.18
CA HIS A 99 -5.44 19.19 -6.29
C HIS A 99 -6.83 18.73 -5.86
N LEU A 100 -7.01 18.26 -4.62
CA LEU A 100 -8.32 17.89 -4.08
C LEU A 100 -9.34 19.04 -4.13
N PHE A 101 -8.88 20.28 -4.00
CA PHE A 101 -9.71 21.48 -4.04
C PHE A 101 -9.73 22.17 -5.40
N LYS A 102 -9.27 21.49 -6.47
CA LYS A 102 -9.27 22.03 -7.85
C LYS A 102 -10.41 21.42 -8.66
N PRO A 103 -10.77 22.03 -9.81
CA PRO A 103 -11.77 21.46 -10.71
C PRO A 103 -11.43 20.03 -11.15
N HIS A 104 -12.46 19.21 -11.38
CA HIS A 104 -12.33 17.78 -11.70
C HIS A 104 -11.27 17.47 -12.78
N LYS A 105 -11.19 18.27 -13.85
CA LYS A 105 -10.21 18.07 -14.93
C LYS A 105 -8.75 18.13 -14.46
N LYS A 106 -8.43 18.96 -13.47
CA LYS A 106 -7.05 19.12 -12.97
C LYS A 106 -6.67 17.97 -12.05
N ILE A 107 -7.61 17.49 -11.22
CA ILE A 107 -7.36 16.36 -10.33
C ILE A 107 -7.20 15.06 -11.14
N THR A 108 -8.02 14.83 -12.18
CA THR A 108 -7.85 13.65 -13.05
C THR A 108 -6.49 13.66 -13.74
N ALA A 109 -6.11 14.78 -14.38
CA ALA A 109 -4.81 14.89 -15.06
C ALA A 109 -3.63 14.67 -14.11
N PHE A 110 -3.74 15.14 -12.85
CA PHE A 110 -2.73 14.89 -11.83
C PHE A 110 -2.63 13.39 -11.49
N PHE A 111 -3.75 12.71 -11.26
CA PHE A 111 -3.75 11.29 -10.94
C PHE A 111 -3.33 10.41 -12.13
N ASP A 112 -3.62 10.81 -13.37
CA ASP A 112 -3.12 10.15 -14.57
C ASP A 112 -1.59 10.24 -14.65
N GLY A 113 -1.03 11.43 -14.41
CA GLY A 113 0.43 11.62 -14.33
C GLY A 113 1.08 10.83 -13.19
N LEU A 114 0.43 10.78 -12.02
CA LEU A 114 0.90 9.97 -10.89
C LEU A 114 0.85 8.48 -11.20
N TYR A 115 -0.20 8.01 -11.87
CA TYR A 115 -0.33 6.63 -12.34
C TYR A 115 0.83 6.27 -13.28
N ASP A 116 1.11 7.11 -14.28
CA ASP A 116 2.20 6.88 -15.23
C ASP A 116 3.58 6.89 -14.58
N LEU A 117 3.80 7.80 -13.63
CA LEU A 117 5.04 7.88 -12.88
C LEU A 117 5.30 6.58 -12.10
N ILE A 118 4.26 6.07 -11.42
CA ILE A 118 4.32 4.82 -10.67
C ILE A 118 4.45 3.62 -11.62
N ARG A 119 3.75 3.64 -12.75
CA ARG A 119 3.86 2.60 -13.77
C ARG A 119 5.28 2.48 -14.31
N LYS A 120 5.96 3.60 -14.55
CA LYS A 120 7.36 3.63 -15.04
C LYS A 120 8.35 3.17 -13.96
N ASN A 121 8.23 3.69 -12.74
CA ASN A 121 9.27 3.55 -11.69
C ASN A 121 8.99 2.48 -10.63
N GLY A 122 7.73 2.04 -10.50
CA GLY A 122 7.25 1.16 -9.43
C GLY A 122 7.55 -0.32 -9.61
N LYS A 123 8.32 -0.73 -10.64
CA LYS A 123 8.54 -2.16 -10.95
C LYS A 123 9.06 -2.91 -9.71
N LYS A 124 8.35 -3.98 -9.35
CA LYS A 124 8.72 -4.91 -8.29
C LYS A 124 9.81 -5.85 -8.79
N SER A 125 10.85 -6.03 -8.00
CA SER A 125 11.82 -7.11 -8.23
C SER A 125 11.22 -8.40 -7.70
N LYS A 126 10.87 -9.35 -8.57
CA LYS A 126 10.38 -10.70 -8.20
C LYS A 126 11.59 -11.64 -8.13
N ARG A 127 11.71 -12.39 -7.03
CA ARG A 127 12.63 -13.54 -7.00
C ARG A 127 11.97 -14.69 -7.74
N TRP A 128 12.70 -15.34 -8.63
CA TRP A 128 12.15 -16.34 -9.55
C TRP A 128 11.62 -17.59 -8.83
N ASP A 129 12.12 -17.88 -7.63
CA ASP A 129 11.80 -19.06 -6.81
C ASP A 129 10.59 -18.87 -5.88
N LYS A 130 10.07 -17.65 -5.74
CA LYS A 130 9.05 -17.32 -4.73
C LYS A 130 7.74 -16.89 -5.38
N LYS A 131 6.66 -17.59 -5.03
CA LYS A 131 5.28 -17.18 -5.34
C LYS A 131 5.01 -15.79 -4.78
N SER A 132 4.34 -14.95 -5.56
CA SER A 132 3.88 -13.65 -5.10
C SER A 132 2.65 -13.80 -4.19
N PRO A 133 2.30 -12.76 -3.41
CA PRO A 133 1.05 -12.76 -2.66
C PRO A 133 -0.19 -12.94 -3.54
N PHE A 134 -0.16 -12.45 -4.78
CA PHE A 134 -1.25 -12.63 -5.74
C PHE A 134 -1.28 -14.07 -6.28
N ASP A 135 -0.12 -14.63 -6.64
CA ASP A 135 -0.01 -16.05 -7.03
C ASP A 135 -0.53 -16.99 -5.91
N MET A 136 -0.34 -16.61 -4.65
CA MET A 136 -0.84 -17.36 -3.49
C MET A 136 -2.35 -17.25 -3.33
N LEU A 137 -2.93 -16.06 -3.58
CA LEU A 137 -4.37 -15.82 -3.51
C LEU A 137 -5.12 -16.51 -4.65
N GLU A 138 -4.57 -16.49 -5.87
CA GLU A 138 -5.13 -17.17 -7.04
C GLU A 138 -5.09 -18.71 -6.92
N ALA A 139 -4.17 -19.24 -6.12
CA ALA A 139 -4.04 -20.67 -5.86
C ALA A 139 -4.96 -21.18 -4.72
N LEU A 140 -5.74 -20.31 -4.06
CA LEU A 140 -6.72 -20.74 -3.06
C LEU A 140 -7.95 -21.32 -3.78
N PRO A 141 -8.50 -22.46 -3.31
CA PRO A 141 -9.77 -22.96 -3.81
C PRO A 141 -10.88 -21.93 -3.51
N GLY A 142 -11.67 -21.62 -4.53
CA GLY A 142 -12.83 -20.71 -4.43
C GLY A 142 -14.05 -21.33 -3.78
#